data_AF-A0A7X7GPU1-F1
#
_entry.id   AF-A0A7X7GPU1-F1
#
_cell.length_a   1.000
_cell.length_b   1.000
_cell.length_c   1.000
_cell.angle_alpha   90.00
_cell.angle_beta   90.00
_cell.angle_gamma   90.00
#
_symmetry.space_group_name_H-M   'P 1'
#
loop_
_entity.id
_entity.type
_entity.pdbx_description
1 polymer ?
#
loop_
_entity_poly.entity_id
_entity_poly.type
_entity_poly.pdbx_seq_one_letter_code
_entity_poly.pdbx_strand_id
1 'polypeptide(L)'
;MNLNLVAHATRSSLDQLYEVLDGASGSPAECRFDLLTRTTKLYRQLGVGEFLLEGDAQDLYAFLQLGVQACDDLLREVSPEDVATSRLLAWFDAVCVGDRDAMASIAARAPRECNPRKEYEEDFLYTRIAMDAVGLGRPVAEIESMLARLRELSADRRDARMELLVAFLEGDVPGFVAALRALCEEHDAFYGEIVPSSLVEERRILRHLPPLEVVAWLALARRSTMPDAELAEVPAALLEECAVPPPPPRRWLEYSHPHLPRQSDDAGRTPERTVLESQRAPAPPSDGAQWSLLRVDDWTDPDHGVVGDLPSELSELRHELEAGESVAASWPSPCAVRLDPYRGGRWLPDVIANGDDLLICSARVTAAIESACRAACEYLPLTILDHKGRVASSDHVLIHPLGVHDRPASLPPLSRMSQVSDAYVVSPALSDALRRIPGVTNLLLEPTDMS
;
A
#
# COMPACT_ATOMS: atom_id res chain seq x y z
N MET A 1 -16.40 11.11 -17.48
CA MET A 1 -15.75 11.58 -16.22
C MET A 1 -16.71 12.52 -15.51
N ASN A 2 -16.84 12.44 -14.17
CA ASN A 2 -17.69 13.34 -13.38
C ASN A 2 -16.80 14.34 -12.64
N LEU A 3 -16.76 15.59 -13.12
CA LEU A 3 -15.86 16.63 -12.60
C LEU A 3 -16.13 16.99 -11.13
N ASN A 4 -17.37 16.86 -10.65
CA ASN A 4 -17.68 17.09 -9.23
C ASN A 4 -17.03 16.04 -8.33
N LEU A 5 -16.95 14.78 -8.79
CA LEU A 5 -16.27 13.72 -8.05
C LEU A 5 -14.75 13.91 -8.07
N VAL A 6 -14.20 14.38 -9.19
CA VAL A 6 -12.77 14.73 -9.29
C VAL A 6 -12.45 15.86 -8.30
N ALA A 7 -13.19 16.97 -8.34
CA ALA A 7 -12.97 18.09 -7.43
C ALA A 7 -13.07 17.70 -5.95
N HIS A 8 -14.03 16.82 -5.60
CA HIS A 8 -14.16 16.30 -4.24
C HIS A 8 -12.94 15.46 -3.83
N ALA A 9 -12.49 14.55 -4.71
CA ALA A 9 -11.34 13.70 -4.47
C ALA A 9 -10.03 14.52 -4.37
N THR A 10 -9.86 15.54 -5.22
CA THR A 10 -8.72 16.47 -5.19
C THR A 10 -8.70 17.20 -3.84
N ARG A 11 -9.84 17.69 -3.37
CA ARG A 11 -9.95 18.32 -2.06
C ARG A 11 -9.62 17.35 -0.92
N SER A 12 -10.13 16.13 -0.96
CA SER A 12 -9.78 15.10 0.05
C SER A 12 -8.28 14.79 0.06
N SER A 13 -7.65 14.74 -1.11
CA SER A 13 -6.19 14.57 -1.24
C SER A 13 -5.42 15.76 -0.66
N LEU A 14 -5.94 16.98 -0.80
CA LEU A 14 -5.35 18.18 -0.19
C LEU A 14 -5.42 18.13 1.34
N ASP A 15 -6.58 17.77 1.90
CA ASP A 15 -6.78 17.65 3.34
C ASP A 15 -5.81 16.59 3.92
N GLN A 16 -5.70 15.43 3.25
CA GLN A 16 -4.74 14.39 3.63
C GLN A 16 -3.28 14.85 3.49
N LEU A 17 -2.95 15.66 2.48
CA LEU A 17 -1.60 16.22 2.34
C LEU A 17 -1.28 17.12 3.53
N TYR A 18 -2.19 17.99 3.95
CA TYR A 18 -1.97 18.85 5.12
C TYR A 18 -1.73 18.03 6.39
N GLU A 19 -2.54 16.99 6.64
CA GLU A 19 -2.32 16.09 7.79
C GLU A 19 -0.92 15.44 7.77
N VAL A 20 -0.47 15.01 6.59
CA VAL A 20 0.85 14.40 6.40
C VAL A 20 1.96 15.41 6.64
N LEU A 21 1.83 16.63 6.10
CA LEU A 21 2.83 17.69 6.28
C LEU A 21 2.87 18.23 7.72
N ASP A 22 1.73 18.28 8.42
CA ASP A 22 1.66 18.67 9.83
C ASP A 22 2.32 17.60 10.72
N GLY A 23 2.12 16.32 10.38
CA GLY A 23 2.73 15.18 11.08
C GLY A 23 4.22 14.93 10.76
N ALA A 24 4.75 15.49 9.67
CA ALA A 24 6.10 15.20 9.18
C ALA A 24 7.21 15.56 10.18
N SER A 25 7.01 16.62 10.97
CA SER A 25 8.02 17.13 11.93
C SER A 25 8.17 16.27 13.19
N GLY A 26 7.21 15.38 13.48
CA GLY A 26 7.19 14.55 14.69
C GLY A 26 7.20 13.03 14.43
N SER A 27 7.30 12.60 13.18
CA SER A 27 7.20 11.18 12.83
C SER A 27 8.48 10.39 13.20
N PRO A 28 8.36 9.22 13.85
CA PRO A 28 9.51 8.34 14.10
C PRO A 28 10.24 7.95 12.81
N ALA A 29 11.54 7.66 12.91
CA ALA A 29 12.38 7.31 11.75
C ALA A 29 11.83 6.11 10.96
N GLU A 30 11.22 5.15 11.65
CA GLU A 30 10.65 3.91 11.11
C GLU A 30 9.45 4.16 10.17
N CYS A 31 8.76 5.29 10.30
CA CYS A 31 7.62 5.66 9.44
C CYS A 31 8.01 6.54 8.24
N ARG A 32 9.29 6.91 8.10
CA ARG A 32 9.71 7.90 7.09
C ARG A 32 9.52 7.44 5.65
N PHE A 33 9.60 6.14 5.37
CA PHE A 33 9.33 5.63 4.02
C PHE A 33 7.83 5.69 3.66
N ASP A 34 6.95 5.43 4.62
CA ASP A 34 5.51 5.64 4.43
C ASP A 34 5.21 7.12 4.17
N LEU A 35 5.79 8.01 5.00
CA LEU A 35 5.70 9.46 4.80
C LEU A 35 6.16 9.88 3.38
N LEU A 36 7.29 9.35 2.91
CA LEU A 36 7.79 9.59 1.55
C LEU A 36 6.76 9.13 0.49
N THR A 37 6.35 7.87 0.53
CA THR A 37 5.45 7.33 -0.51
C THR A 37 4.07 8.00 -0.49
N ARG A 38 3.53 8.30 0.70
CA ARG A 38 2.25 9.01 0.85
C ARG A 38 2.33 10.46 0.37
N THR A 39 3.38 11.20 0.74
CA THR A 39 3.57 12.60 0.32
C THR A 39 3.67 12.72 -1.20
N THR A 40 4.54 11.92 -1.83
CA THR A 40 4.72 11.92 -3.29
C THR A 40 3.42 11.56 -4.03
N LYS A 41 2.69 10.54 -3.54
CA LYS A 41 1.38 10.14 -4.08
C LYS A 41 0.35 11.25 -4.00
N LEU A 42 0.23 11.94 -2.86
CA LEU A 42 -0.74 13.02 -2.68
C LEU A 42 -0.44 14.21 -3.60
N TYR A 43 0.83 14.60 -3.74
CA TYR A 43 1.21 15.61 -4.73
C TYR A 43 0.84 15.20 -6.15
N ARG A 44 1.10 13.95 -6.53
CA ARG A 44 0.68 13.43 -7.84
C ARG A 44 -0.83 13.50 -8.01
N GLN A 45 -1.61 13.07 -7.02
CA GLN A 45 -3.07 13.12 -7.06
C GLN A 45 -3.59 14.55 -7.23
N LEU A 46 -3.00 15.52 -6.53
CA LEU A 46 -3.34 16.93 -6.69
C LEU A 46 -3.05 17.41 -8.11
N GLY A 47 -1.86 17.14 -8.63
CA GLY A 47 -1.49 17.53 -9.98
C GLY A 47 -2.39 16.91 -11.06
N VAL A 48 -2.73 15.62 -10.93
CA VAL A 48 -3.67 14.97 -11.86
C VAL A 48 -5.06 15.57 -11.69
N GLY A 49 -5.49 15.85 -10.46
CA GLY A 49 -6.74 16.52 -10.15
C GLY A 49 -6.87 17.86 -10.86
N GLU A 50 -5.87 18.73 -10.75
CA GLU A 50 -5.82 20.02 -11.44
C GLU A 50 -5.84 19.86 -12.97
N PHE A 51 -5.03 18.97 -13.53
CA PHE A 51 -5.05 18.70 -14.97
C PHE A 51 -6.43 18.27 -15.47
N LEU A 52 -7.13 17.42 -14.73
CA LEU A 52 -8.47 16.96 -15.12
C LEU A 52 -9.54 18.05 -15.01
N LEU A 53 -9.33 19.07 -14.17
CA LEU A 53 -10.25 20.19 -13.97
C LEU A 53 -10.01 21.31 -14.98
N GLU A 54 -8.74 21.67 -15.22
CA GLU A 54 -8.35 22.84 -16.00
C GLU A 54 -7.82 22.50 -17.40
N GLY A 55 -7.31 21.28 -17.60
CA GLY A 55 -6.75 20.80 -18.87
C GLY A 55 -5.32 21.27 -19.17
N ASP A 56 -4.64 21.93 -18.22
CA ASP A 56 -3.27 22.41 -18.36
C ASP A 56 -2.27 21.47 -17.67
N ALA A 57 -1.33 20.92 -18.45
CA ALA A 57 -0.28 20.04 -17.93
C ALA A 57 0.74 20.78 -17.05
N GLN A 58 0.87 22.10 -17.19
CA GLN A 58 1.79 22.88 -16.36
C GLN A 58 1.35 22.89 -14.89
N ASP A 59 0.05 22.91 -14.61
CA ASP A 59 -0.47 22.80 -13.25
C ASP A 59 -0.12 21.43 -12.65
N LEU A 60 -0.32 20.34 -13.40
CA LEU A 60 0.16 19.01 -13.00
C LEU A 60 1.66 19.03 -12.70
N TYR A 61 2.47 19.60 -13.58
CA TYR A 61 3.92 19.62 -13.41
C TYR A 61 4.38 20.40 -12.18
N ALA A 62 3.69 21.49 -11.82
CA ALA A 62 4.00 22.22 -10.60
C ALA A 62 3.87 21.33 -9.35
N PHE A 63 2.83 20.50 -9.29
CA PHE A 63 2.66 19.54 -8.20
C PHE A 63 3.64 18.36 -8.28
N LEU A 64 3.93 17.84 -9.48
CA LEU A 64 4.94 16.79 -9.65
C LEU A 64 6.30 17.26 -9.16
N GLN A 65 6.72 18.50 -9.44
CA GLN A 65 7.98 19.05 -8.94
C GLN A 65 8.03 19.11 -7.40
N LEU A 66 6.91 19.41 -6.73
CA LEU A 66 6.84 19.35 -5.26
C LEU A 66 6.99 17.91 -4.75
N GLY A 67 6.35 16.94 -5.40
CA GLY A 67 6.49 15.52 -5.09
C GLY A 67 7.92 15.01 -5.30
N VAL A 68 8.58 15.42 -6.39
CA VAL A 68 9.97 15.11 -6.70
C VAL A 68 10.91 15.67 -5.63
N GLN A 69 10.72 16.94 -5.25
CA GLN A 69 11.51 17.57 -4.20
C GLN A 69 11.31 16.89 -2.83
N ALA A 70 10.07 16.56 -2.49
CA ALA A 70 9.75 15.79 -1.29
C ALA A 70 10.44 14.42 -1.27
N CYS A 71 10.42 13.69 -2.39
CA CYS A 71 11.10 12.40 -2.51
C CYS A 71 12.60 12.53 -2.28
N ASP A 72 13.26 13.46 -2.97
CA ASP A 72 14.71 13.65 -2.89
C ASP A 72 15.14 14.11 -1.48
N ASP A 73 14.37 14.98 -0.82
CA ASP A 73 14.61 15.40 0.56
C ASP A 73 14.43 14.24 1.55
N LEU A 74 13.28 13.56 1.52
CA LEU A 74 12.95 12.49 2.48
C LEU A 74 13.83 11.26 2.29
N LEU A 75 14.20 10.91 1.05
CA LEU A 75 15.08 9.77 0.77
C LEU A 75 16.47 9.92 1.39
N ARG A 76 16.90 11.15 1.74
CA ARG A 76 18.14 11.40 2.50
C ARG A 76 18.02 11.04 3.98
N GLU A 77 16.80 10.95 4.50
CA GLU A 77 16.52 10.73 5.92
C GLU A 77 16.04 9.30 6.22
N VAL A 78 15.67 8.53 5.20
CA VAL A 78 15.19 7.14 5.33
C VAL A 78 16.37 6.16 5.30
N SER A 79 16.35 5.17 6.19
CA SER A 79 17.31 4.06 6.16
C SER A 79 17.17 3.24 4.87
N PRO A 80 18.27 2.88 4.18
CA PRO A 80 18.19 2.12 2.93
C PRO A 80 17.42 0.79 3.04
N GLU A 81 17.50 0.10 4.18
CA GLU A 81 16.77 -1.15 4.45
C GLU A 81 15.25 -1.01 4.52
N ASP A 82 14.74 0.22 4.64
CA ASP A 82 13.31 0.53 4.71
C ASP A 82 12.73 0.99 3.38
N VAL A 83 13.57 1.27 2.40
CA VAL A 83 13.15 1.76 1.10
C VAL A 83 12.79 0.57 0.20
N ALA A 84 11.64 0.66 -0.46
CA ALA A 84 11.29 -0.14 -1.62
C ALA A 84 11.53 0.67 -2.88
N THR A 85 12.52 0.29 -3.69
CA THR A 85 12.93 1.04 -4.89
C THR A 85 11.79 1.16 -5.90
N SER A 86 11.03 0.07 -6.09
CA SER A 86 9.84 0.03 -6.94
C SER A 86 8.75 1.05 -6.57
N ARG A 87 8.71 1.51 -5.31
CA ARG A 87 7.71 2.47 -4.82
C ARG A 87 8.19 3.93 -4.91
N LEU A 88 9.39 4.19 -5.43
CA LEU A 88 9.92 5.55 -5.67
C LEU A 88 9.35 6.15 -6.95
N LEU A 89 8.02 6.22 -7.04
CA LEU A 89 7.31 6.65 -8.25
C LEU A 89 7.67 8.09 -8.67
N ALA A 90 8.09 8.94 -7.72
CA ALA A 90 8.59 10.28 -7.98
C ALA A 90 9.80 10.32 -8.95
N TRP A 91 10.51 9.20 -9.15
CA TRP A 91 11.51 9.13 -10.22
C TRP A 91 10.88 9.25 -11.61
N PHE A 92 9.74 8.59 -11.86
CA PHE A 92 8.98 8.77 -13.11
C PHE A 92 8.38 10.18 -13.20
N ASP A 93 7.99 10.78 -12.08
CA ASP A 93 7.52 12.18 -12.07
C ASP A 93 8.64 13.14 -12.48
N ALA A 94 9.88 12.91 -12.02
CA ALA A 94 11.05 13.67 -12.43
C ALA A 94 11.31 13.56 -13.94
N VAL A 95 11.06 12.37 -14.52
CA VAL A 95 11.12 12.15 -15.96
C VAL A 95 10.05 12.95 -16.71
N CYS A 96 8.80 12.98 -16.21
CA CYS A 96 7.72 13.76 -16.80
C CYS A 96 8.07 15.25 -16.86
N VAL A 97 8.57 15.82 -15.75
CA VAL A 97 8.93 17.25 -15.67
C VAL A 97 10.31 17.57 -16.26
N GLY A 98 11.07 16.56 -16.72
CA GLY A 98 12.37 16.74 -17.36
C GLY A 98 13.51 17.11 -16.39
N ASP A 99 13.36 16.86 -15.10
CA ASP A 99 14.36 17.18 -14.08
C ASP A 99 15.46 16.11 -14.00
N ARG A 100 16.49 16.29 -14.83
CA ARG A 100 17.63 15.36 -14.93
C ARG A 100 18.44 15.27 -13.64
N ASP A 101 18.54 16.36 -12.88
CA ASP A 101 19.31 16.39 -11.65
C ASP A 101 18.59 15.58 -10.55
N ALA A 102 17.28 15.73 -10.43
CA ALA A 102 16.46 14.92 -9.53
C ALA A 102 16.43 13.45 -9.95
N MET A 103 16.30 13.15 -11.26
CA MET A 103 16.38 11.77 -11.78
C MET A 103 17.68 11.09 -11.34
N ALA A 104 18.82 11.76 -11.49
CA ALA A 104 20.13 11.23 -11.10
C ALA A 104 20.29 11.13 -9.58
N SER A 105 19.85 12.13 -8.81
CA SER A 105 19.93 12.13 -7.35
C SER A 105 19.11 11.00 -6.73
N ILE A 106 17.85 10.85 -7.14
CA ILE A 106 16.97 9.77 -6.65
C ILE A 106 17.54 8.41 -7.05
N ALA A 107 17.96 8.24 -8.32
CA ALA A 107 18.54 6.99 -8.80
C ALA A 107 19.82 6.58 -8.03
N ALA A 108 20.67 7.54 -7.67
CA ALA A 108 21.91 7.30 -6.93
C ALA A 108 21.66 6.92 -5.46
N ARG A 109 20.57 7.40 -4.86
CA ARG A 109 20.22 7.13 -3.45
C ARG A 109 19.33 5.91 -3.26
N ALA A 110 18.54 5.57 -4.27
CA ALA A 110 17.68 4.39 -4.23
C ALA A 110 18.53 3.12 -3.98
N PRO A 111 18.05 2.17 -3.14
CA PRO A 111 18.75 0.94 -2.84
C PRO A 111 19.25 0.18 -4.07
N ARG A 112 20.35 -0.54 -3.86
CA ARG A 112 21.00 -1.40 -4.86
C ARG A 112 20.56 -2.86 -4.76
N GLU A 113 19.88 -3.22 -3.69
CA GLU A 113 19.39 -4.57 -3.41
C GLU A 113 17.87 -4.53 -3.21
N CYS A 114 17.19 -5.61 -3.63
CA CYS A 114 15.75 -5.76 -3.46
C CYS A 114 15.40 -5.85 -1.97
N ASN A 115 14.34 -5.16 -1.56
CA ASN A 115 13.78 -5.33 -0.22
C ASN A 115 12.71 -6.45 -0.21
N PRO A 116 13.04 -7.68 0.23
CA PRO A 116 12.10 -8.79 0.17
C PRO A 116 10.89 -8.62 1.09
N ARG A 117 10.88 -7.65 2.02
CA ARG A 117 9.70 -7.36 2.85
C ARG A 117 8.71 -6.44 2.15
N LYS A 118 9.17 -5.57 1.25
CA LYS A 118 8.37 -4.44 0.74
C LYS A 118 8.11 -4.45 -0.76
N GLU A 119 8.88 -5.18 -1.56
CA GLU A 119 8.74 -5.15 -3.04
C GLU A 119 9.11 -6.44 -3.75
N TYR A 120 8.39 -6.76 -4.83
CA TYR A 120 8.75 -7.91 -5.68
C TYR A 120 10.07 -7.69 -6.40
N GLU A 121 10.80 -8.79 -6.58
CA GLU A 121 12.11 -8.77 -7.25
C GLU A 121 11.96 -8.23 -8.67
N GLU A 122 10.90 -8.61 -9.40
CA GLU A 122 10.65 -8.07 -10.75
C GLU A 122 10.40 -6.55 -10.77
N ASP A 123 9.66 -6.00 -9.80
CA ASP A 123 9.33 -4.56 -9.75
C ASP A 123 10.58 -3.77 -9.33
N PHE A 124 11.34 -4.32 -8.38
CA PHE A 124 12.64 -3.78 -8.00
C PHE A 124 13.57 -3.72 -9.21
N LEU A 125 13.75 -4.84 -9.93
CA LEU A 125 14.66 -4.92 -11.07
C LEU A 125 14.24 -3.97 -12.18
N TYR A 126 12.95 -3.93 -12.51
CA TYR A 126 12.42 -3.01 -13.51
C TYR A 126 12.77 -1.55 -13.21
N THR A 127 12.44 -1.08 -12.00
CA THR A 127 12.70 0.31 -11.60
C THR A 127 14.20 0.59 -11.48
N ARG A 128 14.97 -0.37 -10.93
CA ARG A 128 16.42 -0.24 -10.76
C ARG A 128 17.15 -0.16 -12.10
N ILE A 129 16.74 -0.97 -13.08
CA ILE A 129 17.30 -0.91 -14.44
C ILE A 129 16.93 0.41 -15.12
N ALA A 130 15.68 0.87 -15.01
CA ALA A 130 15.27 2.16 -15.56
C ALA A 130 16.11 3.31 -14.96
N MET A 131 16.27 3.33 -13.65
CA MET A 131 17.11 4.30 -12.95
C MET A 131 18.58 4.23 -13.36
N ASP A 132 19.15 3.04 -13.55
CA ASP A 132 20.56 2.88 -13.94
C ASP A 132 20.79 3.28 -15.41
N ALA A 133 19.98 2.76 -16.33
CA ALA A 133 20.12 3.01 -17.76
C ALA A 133 19.82 4.46 -18.12
N VAL A 134 18.73 5.02 -17.57
CA VAL A 134 18.22 6.34 -17.95
C VAL A 134 18.66 7.41 -16.95
N GLY A 135 18.47 7.17 -15.65
CA GLY A 135 18.75 8.17 -14.62
C GLY A 135 20.25 8.40 -14.42
N LEU A 136 21.05 7.32 -14.43
CA LEU A 136 22.50 7.38 -14.24
C LEU A 136 23.30 7.25 -15.55
N GLY A 137 22.64 6.93 -16.67
CA GLY A 137 23.30 6.75 -17.96
C GLY A 137 24.29 5.59 -18.00
N ARG A 138 24.07 4.54 -17.20
CA ARG A 138 24.95 3.37 -17.19
C ARG A 138 24.82 2.59 -18.49
N PRO A 139 25.92 2.05 -19.04
CA PRO A 139 25.87 1.25 -20.26
C PRO A 139 25.12 -0.07 -20.02
N VAL A 140 24.48 -0.60 -21.08
CA VAL A 140 23.73 -1.87 -21.03
C VAL A 140 24.55 -3.02 -20.44
N ALA A 141 25.86 -3.06 -20.73
CA ALA A 141 26.78 -4.07 -20.20
C ALA A 141 26.83 -4.11 -18.66
N GLU A 142 26.61 -2.99 -17.97
CA GLU A 142 26.61 -2.93 -16.50
C GLU A 142 25.28 -3.39 -15.88
N ILE A 143 24.19 -3.39 -16.65
CA ILE A 143 22.85 -3.78 -16.20
C ILE A 143 22.40 -5.15 -16.72
N GLU A 144 23.18 -5.78 -17.60
CA GLU A 144 22.82 -7.04 -18.28
C GLU A 144 22.45 -8.16 -17.30
N SER A 145 23.14 -8.27 -16.17
CA SER A 145 22.83 -9.28 -15.15
C SER A 145 21.45 -9.09 -14.52
N MET A 146 21.05 -7.84 -14.25
CA MET A 146 19.71 -7.51 -13.75
C MET A 146 18.66 -7.77 -14.82
N LEU A 147 18.96 -7.44 -16.08
CA LEU A 147 18.05 -7.66 -17.21
C LEU A 147 17.82 -9.16 -17.46
N ALA A 148 18.87 -9.97 -17.41
CA ALA A 148 18.77 -11.43 -17.49
C ALA A 148 17.89 -11.98 -16.36
N ARG A 149 18.10 -11.52 -15.13
CA ARG A 149 17.29 -11.92 -13.97
C ARG A 149 15.81 -11.53 -14.13
N LEU A 150 15.53 -10.33 -14.63
CA LEU A 150 14.16 -9.89 -14.89
C LEU A 150 13.49 -10.78 -15.96
N ARG A 151 14.21 -11.11 -17.04
CA ARG A 151 13.71 -12.03 -18.09
C ARG A 151 13.39 -13.42 -17.53
N GLU A 152 14.21 -13.95 -16.62
CA GLU A 152 13.94 -15.22 -15.94
C GLU A 152 12.66 -15.17 -15.11
N LEU A 153 12.46 -14.11 -14.31
CA LEU A 153 11.27 -13.93 -13.46
C LEU A 153 9.98 -13.77 -14.28
N SER A 154 10.09 -13.25 -15.50
CA SER A 154 8.97 -13.04 -16.40
C SER A 154 8.83 -14.17 -17.44
N ALA A 155 9.61 -15.25 -17.38
CA ALA A 155 9.63 -16.28 -18.43
C ALA A 155 8.27 -16.99 -18.64
N ASP A 156 7.53 -17.21 -17.56
CA ASP A 156 6.27 -17.97 -17.56
C ASP A 156 5.02 -17.08 -17.68
N ARG A 157 5.18 -15.76 -17.87
CA ARG A 157 4.05 -14.83 -17.95
C ARG A 157 4.33 -13.66 -18.89
N ARG A 158 3.27 -13.02 -19.36
CA ARG A 158 3.40 -11.71 -19.99
C ARG A 158 3.66 -10.66 -18.91
N ASP A 159 4.64 -9.80 -19.13
CA ASP A 159 5.03 -8.75 -18.19
C ASP A 159 5.31 -7.46 -18.96
N ALA A 160 4.31 -6.57 -19.01
CA ALA A 160 4.35 -5.38 -19.84
C ALA A 160 5.50 -4.44 -19.46
N ARG A 161 5.88 -4.37 -18.17
CA ARG A 161 7.03 -3.55 -17.72
C ARG A 161 8.37 -4.11 -18.22
N MET A 162 8.55 -5.43 -18.17
CA MET A 162 9.74 -6.08 -18.71
C MET A 162 9.83 -5.89 -20.24
N GLU A 163 8.73 -6.14 -20.95
CA GLU A 163 8.64 -5.96 -22.41
C GLU A 163 8.94 -4.52 -22.82
N LEU A 164 8.40 -3.55 -22.07
CA LEU A 164 8.64 -2.13 -22.28
C LEU A 164 10.12 -1.76 -22.16
N LEU A 165 10.76 -2.21 -21.08
CA LEU A 165 12.15 -1.93 -20.78
C LEU A 165 13.09 -2.50 -21.86
N VAL A 166 12.86 -3.76 -22.25
CA VAL A 166 13.65 -4.42 -23.30
C VAL A 166 13.48 -3.69 -24.63
N ALA A 167 12.24 -3.42 -25.04
CA ALA A 167 11.97 -2.72 -26.30
C ALA A 167 12.59 -1.32 -26.32
N PHE A 168 12.57 -0.60 -25.19
CA PHE A 168 13.23 0.69 -25.07
C PHE A 168 14.75 0.62 -25.26
N LEU A 169 15.41 -0.34 -24.60
CA LEU A 169 16.86 -0.52 -24.67
C LEU A 169 17.32 -0.98 -26.06
N GLU A 170 16.49 -1.75 -26.76
CA GLU A 170 16.78 -2.27 -28.12
C GLU A 170 16.35 -1.30 -29.23
N GLY A 171 15.58 -0.25 -28.91
CA GLY A 171 15.03 0.68 -29.89
C GLY A 171 13.88 0.09 -30.73
N ASP A 172 13.19 -0.93 -30.21
CA ASP A 172 12.04 -1.57 -30.86
C ASP A 172 10.76 -0.74 -30.64
N VAL A 173 10.50 0.19 -31.57
CA VAL A 173 9.32 1.08 -31.50
C VAL A 173 7.99 0.30 -31.45
N PRO A 174 7.71 -0.68 -32.34
CA PRO A 174 6.49 -1.49 -32.24
C PRO A 174 6.31 -2.21 -30.90
N GLY A 175 7.38 -2.87 -30.40
CA GLY A 175 7.35 -3.55 -29.10
C GLY A 175 7.11 -2.58 -27.94
N PHE A 176 7.77 -1.42 -27.98
CA PHE A 176 7.64 -0.38 -26.98
C PHE A 176 6.20 0.17 -26.91
N VAL A 177 5.60 0.53 -28.05
CA VAL A 177 4.22 1.02 -28.10
C VAL A 177 3.21 -0.05 -27.67
N ALA A 178 3.44 -1.31 -28.04
CA ALA A 178 2.58 -2.43 -27.61
C ALA A 178 2.62 -2.62 -26.08
N ALA A 179 3.81 -2.56 -25.48
CA ALA A 179 3.98 -2.69 -24.04
C ALA A 179 3.37 -1.50 -23.27
N LEU A 180 3.51 -0.27 -23.77
CA LEU A 180 2.84 0.90 -23.18
C LEU A 180 1.30 0.73 -23.18
N ARG A 181 0.73 0.23 -24.28
CA ARG A 181 -0.72 -0.04 -24.34
C ARG A 181 -1.14 -1.09 -23.33
N ALA A 182 -0.36 -2.17 -23.18
CA ALA A 182 -0.62 -3.19 -22.17
C ALA A 182 -0.63 -2.61 -20.75
N LEU A 183 0.28 -1.68 -20.42
CA LEU A 183 0.26 -0.99 -19.13
C LEU A 183 -0.98 -0.12 -18.92
N CYS A 184 -1.48 0.54 -19.97
CA CYS A 184 -2.75 1.26 -19.89
C CYS A 184 -3.93 0.31 -19.64
N GLU A 185 -3.96 -0.84 -20.34
CA GLU A 185 -4.99 -1.87 -20.14
C GLU A 185 -4.96 -2.46 -18.72
N GLU A 186 -3.76 -2.72 -18.17
CA GLU A 186 -3.57 -3.18 -16.79
C GLU A 186 -4.05 -2.14 -15.76
N HIS A 187 -3.76 -0.86 -16.00
CA HIS A 187 -4.23 0.25 -15.15
C HIS A 187 -5.75 0.41 -15.18
N ASP A 188 -6.34 0.34 -16.37
CA ASP A 188 -7.80 0.38 -16.54
C ASP A 188 -8.48 -0.81 -15.87
N ALA A 189 -7.89 -2.01 -15.96
CA ALA A 189 -8.38 -3.19 -15.25
C ALA A 189 -8.29 -3.00 -13.72
N PHE A 190 -7.15 -2.53 -13.22
CA PHE A 190 -6.92 -2.29 -11.79
C PHE A 190 -7.96 -1.33 -11.18
N TYR A 191 -8.24 -0.21 -11.85
CA TYR A 191 -9.26 0.74 -11.40
C TYR A 191 -10.68 0.39 -11.91
N GLY A 192 -10.82 -0.61 -12.77
CA GLY A 192 -12.10 -1.12 -13.29
C GLY A 192 -12.83 -2.02 -12.30
N GLU A 193 -12.07 -2.76 -11.49
CA GLU A 193 -12.58 -3.63 -10.43
C GLU A 193 -13.25 -2.86 -9.27
N ILE A 194 -13.89 -3.60 -8.36
CA ILE A 194 -14.27 -3.07 -7.04
C ILE A 194 -12.95 -2.74 -6.32
N VAL A 195 -12.64 -1.45 -6.25
CA VAL A 195 -11.47 -0.98 -5.53
C VAL A 195 -11.78 -0.90 -4.04
N PRO A 196 -10.79 -1.23 -3.17
CA PRO A 196 -10.88 -0.96 -1.76
C PRO A 196 -11.33 0.46 -1.44
N SER A 197 -12.09 0.62 -0.37
CA SER A 197 -12.56 1.89 0.20
C SER A 197 -11.41 2.91 0.34
N SER A 198 -10.23 2.43 0.74
CA SER A 198 -8.98 3.19 0.86
C SER A 198 -8.50 3.84 -0.45
N LEU A 199 -8.98 3.39 -1.61
CA LEU A 199 -8.57 3.83 -2.94
C LEU A 199 -9.65 4.54 -3.71
N VAL A 200 -10.82 4.76 -3.11
CA VAL A 200 -11.95 5.36 -3.81
C VAL A 200 -11.61 6.76 -4.34
N GLU A 201 -10.98 7.61 -3.51
CA GLU A 201 -10.60 8.96 -3.95
C GLU A 201 -9.45 8.91 -4.97
N GLU A 202 -8.47 8.04 -4.77
CA GLU A 202 -7.40 7.82 -5.75
C GLU A 202 -7.96 7.42 -7.11
N ARG A 203 -8.82 6.42 -7.14
CA ARG A 203 -9.49 5.93 -8.34
C ARG A 203 -10.25 7.05 -9.03
N ARG A 204 -10.95 7.91 -8.30
CA ARG A 204 -11.71 9.03 -8.88
C ARG A 204 -10.84 10.03 -9.62
N ILE A 205 -9.53 10.04 -9.36
CA ILE A 205 -8.56 10.91 -10.00
C ILE A 205 -7.72 10.12 -11.03
N LEU A 206 -6.93 9.15 -10.56
CA LEU A 206 -5.85 8.54 -11.35
C LEU A 206 -6.33 7.64 -12.49
N ARG A 207 -7.53 7.04 -12.39
CA ARG A 207 -8.05 6.17 -13.47
C ARG A 207 -8.34 6.92 -14.77
N HIS A 208 -8.42 8.25 -14.72
CA HIS A 208 -8.85 9.07 -15.84
C HIS A 208 -7.70 9.50 -16.76
N LEU A 209 -6.46 9.19 -16.37
CA LEU A 209 -5.28 9.34 -17.21
C LEU A 209 -4.56 7.98 -17.35
N PRO A 210 -3.79 7.81 -18.43
CA PRO A 210 -2.75 6.77 -18.46
C PRO A 210 -1.83 6.88 -17.24
N PRO A 211 -1.21 5.78 -16.80
CA PRO A 211 -0.20 5.82 -15.75
C PRO A 211 0.85 6.90 -16.07
N LEU A 212 1.24 7.72 -15.09
CA LEU A 212 2.32 8.70 -15.32
C LEU A 212 3.66 8.01 -15.65
N GLU A 213 3.80 6.74 -15.30
CA GLU A 213 4.88 5.88 -15.79
C GLU A 213 4.89 5.75 -17.33
N VAL A 214 3.73 5.56 -17.95
CA VAL A 214 3.58 5.52 -19.42
C VAL A 214 3.92 6.88 -20.03
N VAL A 215 3.45 7.97 -19.41
CA VAL A 215 3.78 9.35 -19.83
C VAL A 215 5.29 9.59 -19.76
N ALA A 216 5.93 9.18 -18.67
CA ALA A 216 7.38 9.30 -18.48
C ALA A 216 8.16 8.57 -19.57
N TRP A 217 7.79 7.34 -19.91
CA TRP A 217 8.45 6.57 -20.96
C TRP A 217 8.28 7.20 -22.35
N LEU A 218 7.10 7.69 -22.69
CA LEU A 218 6.89 8.41 -23.95
C LEU A 218 7.70 9.71 -24.00
N ALA A 219 7.77 10.46 -22.89
CA ALA A 219 8.58 11.65 -22.79
C ALA A 219 10.09 11.33 -22.97
N LEU A 220 10.56 10.19 -22.45
CA LEU A 220 11.92 9.70 -22.72
C LEU A 220 12.12 9.34 -24.20
N ALA A 221 11.21 8.58 -24.80
CA ALA A 221 11.29 8.15 -26.19
C ALA A 221 11.42 9.36 -27.14
N ARG A 222 10.59 10.39 -26.95
CA ARG A 222 10.63 11.67 -27.70
C ARG A 222 11.97 12.40 -27.62
N ARG A 223 12.69 12.24 -26.51
CA ARG A 223 13.99 12.89 -26.24
C ARG A 223 15.18 11.99 -26.54
N SER A 224 14.97 10.78 -27.08
CA SER A 224 16.00 9.75 -27.22
C SER A 224 15.94 9.00 -28.56
N THR A 225 16.11 7.67 -28.51
CA THR A 225 16.33 6.77 -29.65
C THR A 225 15.07 6.45 -30.45
N MET A 226 13.89 6.84 -29.95
CA MET A 226 12.58 6.49 -30.52
C MET A 226 11.65 7.71 -30.62
N PRO A 227 12.03 8.78 -31.36
CA PRO A 227 11.24 10.00 -31.42
C PRO A 227 9.85 9.81 -32.04
N ASP A 228 9.67 8.78 -32.87
CA ASP A 228 8.41 8.46 -33.57
C ASP A 228 7.45 7.60 -32.72
N ALA A 229 7.78 7.30 -31.47
CA ALA A 229 6.89 6.54 -30.58
C ALA A 229 5.69 7.42 -30.16
N GLU A 230 4.49 6.97 -30.51
CA GLU A 230 3.23 7.64 -30.19
C GLU A 230 2.21 6.66 -29.61
N LEU A 231 1.39 7.16 -28.70
CA LEU A 231 0.28 6.43 -28.10
C LEU A 231 -0.93 7.37 -28.03
N ALA A 232 -1.97 7.08 -28.82
CA ALA A 232 -3.13 7.97 -28.99
C ALA A 232 -3.94 8.14 -27.69
N GLU A 233 -3.83 7.16 -26.80
CA GLU A 233 -4.43 7.11 -25.47
C GLU A 233 -3.82 8.16 -24.51
N VAL A 234 -2.65 8.72 -24.84
CA VAL A 234 -1.97 9.74 -24.01
C VAL A 234 -2.28 11.14 -24.56
N PRO A 235 -2.93 12.02 -23.77
CA PRO A 235 -3.18 13.40 -24.16
C PRO A 235 -1.88 14.11 -24.54
N ALA A 236 -1.89 14.79 -25.70
CA ALA A 236 -0.71 15.50 -26.20
C ALA A 236 -0.17 16.55 -25.21
N ALA A 237 -1.06 17.18 -24.43
CA ALA A 237 -0.71 18.15 -23.39
C ALA A 237 0.23 17.55 -22.32
N LEU A 238 0.07 16.27 -21.95
CA LEU A 238 0.93 15.58 -20.97
C LEU A 238 2.34 15.28 -21.50
N LEU A 239 2.59 15.52 -22.78
CA LEU A 239 3.89 15.32 -23.40
C LEU A 239 4.54 16.65 -23.81
N GLU A 240 3.93 17.77 -23.45
CA GLU A 240 4.54 19.10 -23.56
C GLU A 240 5.66 19.26 -22.54
N GLU A 241 6.66 20.06 -22.88
CA GLU A 241 7.79 20.33 -22.00
C GLU A 241 7.32 21.13 -20.77
N CYS A 242 7.88 20.79 -19.60
CA CYS A 242 7.60 21.53 -18.39
C CYS A 242 8.25 22.92 -18.46
N ALA A 243 7.41 23.96 -18.40
CA ALA A 243 7.83 25.35 -18.35
C ALA A 243 7.85 25.92 -16.92
N VAL A 244 7.38 25.14 -15.94
CA VAL A 244 7.37 25.53 -14.53
C VAL A 244 8.81 25.51 -13.98
N PRO A 245 9.31 26.61 -13.39
CA PRO A 245 10.64 26.62 -12.81
C PRO A 245 10.69 25.72 -11.56
N PRO A 246 11.82 25.03 -11.30
CA PRO A 246 11.97 24.20 -10.10
C PRO A 246 11.63 24.98 -8.82
N PRO A 247 10.91 24.37 -7.86
CA PRO A 247 10.55 25.03 -6.63
C PRO A 247 11.79 25.33 -5.78
N PRO A 248 11.76 26.41 -4.96
CA PRO A 248 12.84 26.66 -4.01
C PRO A 248 12.98 25.48 -3.02
N PRO A 249 14.15 25.28 -2.40
CA PRO A 249 14.36 24.17 -1.47
C PRO A 249 13.30 24.11 -0.36
N ARG A 250 12.84 22.89 -0.02
CA ARG A 250 11.81 22.62 1.00
C ARG A 250 10.44 23.24 0.75
N ARG A 251 10.15 23.73 -0.46
CA ARG A 251 8.85 24.32 -0.79
C ARG A 251 7.69 23.35 -0.60
N TRP A 252 7.92 22.06 -0.83
CA TRP A 252 6.92 21.01 -0.59
C TRP A 252 6.41 21.06 0.87
N LEU A 253 7.29 21.20 1.86
CA LEU A 253 6.88 21.21 3.27
C LEU A 253 5.98 22.41 3.62
N GLU A 254 6.20 23.54 2.96
CA GLU A 254 5.49 24.81 3.16
C GLU A 254 4.29 24.99 2.22
N TYR A 255 3.89 23.95 1.50
CA TYR A 255 2.81 24.08 0.54
C TYR A 255 1.50 24.49 1.21
N SER A 256 0.84 25.48 0.61
CA SER A 256 -0.49 25.95 0.99
C SER A 256 -1.25 26.34 -0.28
N HIS A 257 -2.38 25.70 -0.52
CA HIS A 257 -3.22 25.92 -1.69
C HIS A 257 -3.79 27.36 -1.68
N PRO A 258 -3.80 28.09 -2.81
CA PRO A 258 -4.22 29.50 -2.85
C PRO A 258 -5.66 29.74 -2.40
N HIS A 259 -6.56 28.82 -2.71
CA HIS A 259 -8.00 28.95 -2.41
C HIS A 259 -8.44 28.18 -1.15
N LEU A 260 -7.60 27.28 -0.66
CA LEU A 260 -7.87 26.42 0.50
C LEU A 260 -6.60 26.39 1.36
N PRO A 261 -6.22 27.53 1.95
CA PRO A 261 -4.93 27.65 2.60
C PRO A 261 -4.82 26.70 3.79
N ARG A 262 -3.61 26.18 3.99
CA ARG A 262 -3.28 25.38 5.17
C ARG A 262 -3.44 26.27 6.41
N GLN A 263 -4.24 25.82 7.37
CA GLN A 263 -4.40 26.56 8.62
C GLN A 263 -3.09 26.46 9.41
N SER A 264 -2.56 27.60 9.85
CA SER A 264 -1.39 27.61 10.75
C SER A 264 -1.89 27.42 12.18
N ASP A 265 -1.25 26.51 12.91
CA ASP A 265 -1.48 26.25 14.34
C ASP A 265 -0.97 27.41 15.23
N ASP A 266 -1.41 28.65 14.97
CA ASP A 266 -1.31 29.75 15.94
C ASP A 266 -2.54 29.81 16.86
N ALA A 267 -3.40 28.79 16.81
CA ALA A 267 -4.60 28.66 17.63
C ALA A 267 -4.63 27.33 18.40
N GLY A 268 -3.66 27.13 19.30
CA GLY A 268 -3.88 26.44 20.58
C GLY A 268 -4.60 25.09 20.54
N ARG A 269 -4.48 24.33 19.45
CA ARG A 269 -4.87 22.93 19.39
C ARG A 269 -3.61 22.16 19.07
N THR A 270 -2.88 21.78 20.11
CA THR A 270 -2.17 20.51 20.07
C THR A 270 -3.25 19.47 19.75
N PRO A 271 -3.23 18.81 18.57
CA PRO A 271 -3.93 17.55 18.49
C PRO A 271 -3.19 16.69 19.52
N GLU A 272 -3.89 16.23 20.56
CA GLU A 272 -3.45 15.03 21.26
C GLU A 272 -3.50 13.90 20.23
N ARG A 273 -2.51 13.84 19.34
CA ARG A 273 -2.05 12.58 18.81
C ARG A 273 -1.46 11.88 20.01
N THR A 274 -2.30 11.09 20.66
CA THR A 274 -1.82 9.94 21.43
C THR A 274 -0.97 9.14 20.46
N VAL A 275 0.32 9.44 20.44
CA VAL A 275 1.31 8.49 19.99
C VAL A 275 1.10 7.33 20.95
N LEU A 276 0.36 6.32 20.48
CA LEU A 276 0.48 4.98 21.02
C LEU A 276 1.94 4.62 20.76
N GLU A 277 2.80 5.02 21.71
CA GLU A 277 4.11 4.40 21.88
C GLU A 277 3.80 2.92 21.81
N SER A 278 4.43 2.24 20.84
CA SER A 278 4.45 0.80 20.75
C SER A 278 4.82 0.27 22.12
N GLN A 279 3.78 -0.03 22.91
CA GLN A 279 3.96 -0.44 24.28
C GLN A 279 4.66 -1.77 24.16
N ARG A 280 5.95 -1.77 24.53
CA ARG A 280 6.71 -2.97 24.83
C ARG A 280 5.75 -3.96 25.47
N ALA A 281 5.73 -5.18 24.93
CA ALA A 281 4.97 -6.30 25.46
C ALA A 281 4.82 -6.18 26.98
N PRO A 282 3.58 -6.09 27.51
CA PRO A 282 3.38 -5.89 28.93
C PRO A 282 4.16 -6.96 29.70
N ALA A 283 4.78 -6.55 30.81
CA ALA A 283 5.45 -7.47 31.72
C ALA A 283 4.49 -8.64 32.02
N PRO A 284 5.01 -9.89 32.13
CA PRO A 284 4.16 -11.04 32.33
C PRO A 284 3.24 -10.82 33.54
N PRO A 285 1.92 -11.06 33.40
CA PRO A 285 1.00 -10.84 34.50
C PRO A 285 1.33 -11.76 35.67
N SER A 286 1.14 -11.23 36.88
CA SER A 286 1.31 -11.94 38.15
C SER A 286 0.28 -13.06 38.28
N ASP A 287 0.74 -14.32 38.36
CA ASP A 287 0.10 -15.56 38.86
C ASP A 287 -1.41 -15.55 39.20
N GLY A 288 -2.24 -15.17 38.23
CA GLY A 288 -3.70 -15.19 38.32
C GLY A 288 -4.32 -15.47 36.95
N ALA A 289 -5.42 -16.22 36.92
CA ALA A 289 -6.15 -16.57 35.70
C ALA A 289 -6.89 -15.32 35.14
N GLN A 290 -6.18 -14.43 34.44
CA GLN A 290 -6.70 -13.20 33.86
C GLN A 290 -7.14 -13.38 32.41
N TRP A 291 -8.32 -12.85 32.06
CA TRP A 291 -8.81 -12.84 30.68
C TRP A 291 -8.00 -11.87 29.81
N SER A 292 -8.08 -12.03 28.49
CA SER A 292 -7.42 -11.10 27.56
C SER A 292 -8.35 -10.70 26.41
N LEU A 293 -8.16 -9.51 25.87
CA LEU A 293 -8.70 -9.08 24.58
C LEU A 293 -7.69 -9.39 23.49
N LEU A 294 -8.13 -10.05 22.42
CA LEU A 294 -7.39 -10.24 21.19
C LEU A 294 -7.92 -9.26 20.15
N ARG A 295 -7.08 -8.29 19.77
CA ARG A 295 -7.36 -7.28 18.76
C ARG A 295 -6.73 -7.67 17.43
N VAL A 296 -7.46 -7.46 16.33
CA VAL A 296 -7.07 -7.92 15.00
C VAL A 296 -6.79 -6.77 14.04
N ASP A 297 -7.49 -5.64 14.19
CA ASP A 297 -7.30 -4.42 13.41
C ASP A 297 -5.96 -3.70 13.73
N ASP A 298 -5.45 -3.87 14.94
CA ASP A 298 -4.16 -3.36 15.38
C ASP A 298 -3.00 -4.18 14.81
N TRP A 299 -2.37 -3.69 13.73
CA TRP A 299 -1.11 -4.28 13.26
C TRP A 299 0.11 -3.62 13.91
N THR A 300 1.02 -4.47 14.35
CA THR A 300 2.20 -4.09 15.15
C THR A 300 3.43 -3.75 14.32
N ASP A 301 3.45 -4.16 13.04
CA ASP A 301 4.59 -3.97 12.14
C ASP A 301 4.07 -3.50 10.76
N PRO A 302 4.51 -2.34 10.25
CA PRO A 302 4.13 -1.85 8.93
C PRO A 302 4.58 -2.75 7.78
N ASP A 303 5.46 -3.74 8.00
CA ASP A 303 5.87 -4.73 7.00
C ASP A 303 4.96 -5.95 6.92
N HIS A 304 4.03 -6.10 7.87
CA HIS A 304 3.01 -7.13 7.80
C HIS A 304 1.97 -6.79 6.73
N GLY A 305 1.63 -7.77 5.90
CA GLY A 305 0.54 -7.67 4.96
C GLY A 305 -0.80 -7.56 5.68
N VAL A 306 -1.63 -6.64 5.22
CA VAL A 306 -2.98 -6.40 5.73
C VAL A 306 -3.96 -6.86 4.67
N VAL A 307 -5.05 -7.53 5.04
CA VAL A 307 -6.14 -7.82 4.11
C VAL A 307 -6.94 -6.54 3.89
N GLY A 308 -7.16 -6.22 2.62
CA GLY A 308 -7.98 -5.06 2.23
C GLY A 308 -9.47 -5.33 2.41
N ASP A 309 -10.29 -4.67 1.61
CA ASP A 309 -11.73 -4.90 1.60
C ASP A 309 -12.07 -6.37 1.28
N LEU A 310 -13.05 -6.91 2.01
CA LEU A 310 -13.55 -8.26 1.78
C LEU A 310 -14.26 -8.38 0.44
N PRO A 311 -14.18 -9.55 -0.23
CA PRO A 311 -14.98 -9.83 -1.42
C PRO A 311 -16.48 -9.73 -1.10
N SER A 312 -17.29 -9.46 -2.13
CA SER A 312 -18.75 -9.31 -2.01
C SER A 312 -19.42 -10.48 -1.29
N GLU A 313 -18.98 -11.69 -1.60
CA GLU A 313 -19.49 -12.95 -1.08
C GLU A 313 -19.27 -13.07 0.44
N LEU A 314 -18.17 -12.54 0.97
CA LEU A 314 -17.96 -12.45 2.42
C LEU A 314 -18.70 -11.26 3.04
N SER A 315 -18.81 -10.15 2.30
CA SER A 315 -19.57 -8.99 2.76
C SER A 315 -21.06 -9.31 2.97
N GLU A 316 -21.62 -10.22 2.17
CA GLU A 316 -22.99 -10.72 2.31
C GLU A 316 -23.20 -11.54 3.59
N LEU A 317 -22.14 -12.17 4.13
CA LEU A 317 -22.17 -12.98 5.36
C LEU A 317 -21.84 -12.16 6.62
N ARG A 318 -21.61 -10.85 6.48
CA ARG A 318 -21.16 -9.99 7.59
C ARG A 318 -22.12 -10.05 8.77
N HIS A 319 -23.43 -10.02 8.51
CA HIS A 319 -24.42 -10.00 9.57
C HIS A 319 -24.35 -11.27 10.44
N GLU A 320 -24.27 -12.43 9.79
CA GLU A 320 -24.15 -13.73 10.43
C GLU A 320 -22.82 -13.87 11.18
N LEU A 321 -21.72 -13.40 10.59
CA LEU A 321 -20.40 -13.38 11.22
C LEU A 321 -20.37 -12.50 12.49
N GLU A 322 -20.99 -11.32 12.44
CA GLU A 322 -21.10 -10.43 13.61
C GLU A 322 -22.03 -10.99 14.69
N ALA A 323 -23.11 -11.65 14.28
CA ALA A 323 -24.09 -12.27 15.18
C ALA A 323 -23.63 -13.61 15.79
N GLY A 324 -22.47 -14.13 15.36
CA GLY A 324 -21.98 -15.45 15.81
C GLY A 324 -22.81 -16.61 15.25
N GLU A 325 -23.53 -16.41 14.16
CA GLU A 325 -24.33 -17.44 13.51
C GLU A 325 -23.44 -18.31 12.61
N SER A 326 -23.80 -19.58 12.45
CA SER A 326 -23.06 -20.52 11.60
C SER A 326 -23.14 -20.08 10.14
N VAL A 327 -21.99 -19.95 9.48
CA VAL A 327 -21.91 -19.61 8.04
C VAL A 327 -21.37 -20.76 7.20
N ALA A 328 -21.00 -21.90 7.82
CA ALA A 328 -20.40 -23.04 7.13
C ALA A 328 -21.18 -23.54 5.90
N ALA A 329 -22.52 -23.46 5.92
CA ALA A 329 -23.36 -23.88 4.79
C ALA A 329 -23.35 -22.89 3.61
N SER A 330 -23.11 -21.61 3.89
CA SER A 330 -23.09 -20.51 2.93
C SER A 330 -21.67 -20.06 2.59
N TRP A 331 -20.65 -20.68 3.18
CA TRP A 331 -19.26 -20.29 3.01
C TRP A 331 -18.82 -20.45 1.56
N PRO A 332 -18.27 -19.40 0.91
CA PRO A 332 -17.82 -19.49 -0.47
C PRO A 332 -16.69 -20.51 -0.61
N SER A 333 -16.73 -21.33 -1.67
CA SER A 333 -15.68 -22.30 -1.97
C SER A 333 -15.36 -22.30 -3.47
N PRO A 334 -14.15 -21.88 -3.89
CA PRO A 334 -13.06 -21.37 -3.04
C PRO A 334 -13.35 -19.97 -2.48
N CYS A 335 -12.95 -19.72 -1.23
CA CYS A 335 -12.91 -18.39 -0.64
C CYS A 335 -11.50 -17.82 -0.77
N ALA A 336 -11.37 -16.57 -1.24
CA ALA A 336 -10.10 -15.88 -1.32
C ALA A 336 -10.23 -14.43 -0.87
N VAL A 337 -9.24 -13.93 -0.15
CA VAL A 337 -9.10 -12.52 0.25
C VAL A 337 -7.79 -11.97 -0.27
N ARG A 338 -7.73 -10.67 -0.58
CA ARG A 338 -6.57 -10.03 -1.20
C ARG A 338 -5.88 -9.10 -0.21
N LEU A 339 -4.54 -9.14 -0.16
CA LEU A 339 -3.77 -8.14 0.57
C LEU A 339 -4.00 -6.75 -0.01
N ASP A 340 -4.09 -5.75 0.87
CA ASP A 340 -4.21 -4.36 0.49
C ASP A 340 -2.95 -3.93 -0.31
N PRO A 341 -3.10 -3.30 -1.49
CA PRO A 341 -1.94 -2.89 -2.28
C PRO A 341 -1.14 -1.72 -1.68
N TYR A 342 -1.69 -1.05 -0.66
CA TYR A 342 -1.19 0.23 -0.14
C TYR A 342 -0.95 0.22 1.37
N ARG A 343 -1.59 -0.69 2.12
CA ARG A 343 -1.39 -0.85 3.58
C ARG A 343 -0.53 -2.08 3.87
N GLY A 344 0.53 -1.87 4.66
CA GLY A 344 1.39 -2.96 5.11
C GLY A 344 2.54 -3.32 4.15
N GLY A 345 3.19 -4.46 4.42
CA GLY A 345 4.22 -5.07 3.58
C GLY A 345 3.78 -6.39 2.97
N ARG A 346 4.74 -7.19 2.48
CA ARG A 346 4.45 -8.47 1.80
C ARG A 346 4.51 -9.68 2.72
N TRP A 347 4.97 -9.51 3.96
CA TRP A 347 5.13 -10.62 4.87
C TRP A 347 3.79 -10.94 5.54
N LEU A 348 3.32 -12.18 5.43
CA LEU A 348 2.12 -12.62 6.10
C LEU A 348 2.40 -12.88 7.59
N PRO A 349 1.76 -12.14 8.52
CA PRO A 349 1.80 -12.47 9.94
C PRO A 349 0.93 -13.68 10.27
N ASP A 350 1.06 -14.22 11.48
CA ASP A 350 0.19 -15.30 11.93
C ASP A 350 -1.24 -14.90 12.22
N VAL A 351 -1.46 -13.64 12.57
CA VAL A 351 -2.79 -13.04 12.75
C VAL A 351 -2.86 -11.86 11.79
N ILE A 352 -3.68 -11.97 10.74
CA ILE A 352 -3.71 -10.99 9.66
C ILE A 352 -4.70 -9.88 9.99
N ALA A 353 -4.19 -8.65 10.05
CA ALA A 353 -5.03 -7.48 10.23
C ALA A 353 -5.92 -7.22 9.03
N ASN A 354 -7.13 -6.71 9.30
CA ASN A 354 -8.14 -6.38 8.30
C ASN A 354 -9.11 -5.34 8.87
N GLY A 355 -9.90 -4.69 8.00
CA GLY A 355 -10.83 -3.63 8.41
C GLY A 355 -12.15 -4.12 9.00
N ASP A 356 -12.31 -5.43 9.19
CA ASP A 356 -13.59 -6.07 9.51
C ASP A 356 -13.52 -6.95 10.77
N ASP A 357 -12.47 -6.78 11.57
CA ASP A 357 -12.20 -7.52 12.81
C ASP A 357 -12.28 -9.04 12.66
N LEU A 358 -12.03 -9.58 11.47
CA LEU A 358 -12.12 -11.01 11.21
C LEU A 358 -10.85 -11.71 11.70
N LEU A 359 -10.98 -12.72 12.55
CA LEU A 359 -9.84 -13.49 13.05
C LEU A 359 -9.30 -14.45 11.99
N ILE A 360 -8.40 -13.95 11.14
CA ILE A 360 -7.70 -14.73 10.11
C ILE A 360 -6.35 -15.16 10.64
N CYS A 361 -6.15 -16.47 10.79
CA CYS A 361 -4.99 -17.03 11.45
C CYS A 361 -4.22 -18.03 10.59
N SER A 362 -2.90 -18.08 10.78
CA SER A 362 -2.04 -19.13 10.24
C SER A 362 -2.37 -20.49 10.86
N ALA A 363 -2.02 -21.57 10.17
CA ALA A 363 -2.27 -22.94 10.62
C ALA A 363 -1.81 -23.23 12.06
N ARG A 364 -0.69 -22.64 12.52
CA ARG A 364 -0.17 -22.88 13.89
C ARG A 364 -1.00 -22.19 14.98
N VAL A 365 -1.49 -20.97 14.72
CA VAL A 365 -2.39 -20.27 15.64
C VAL A 365 -3.77 -20.93 15.61
N THR A 366 -4.26 -21.29 14.43
CA THR A 366 -5.50 -22.04 14.25
C THR A 366 -5.49 -23.35 15.03
N ALA A 367 -4.42 -24.14 14.97
CA ALA A 367 -4.32 -25.39 15.72
C ALA A 367 -4.40 -25.19 17.25
N ALA A 368 -3.78 -24.11 17.77
CA ALA A 368 -3.84 -23.79 19.19
C ALA A 368 -5.26 -23.40 19.63
N ILE A 369 -5.95 -22.60 18.82
CA ILE A 369 -7.34 -22.20 19.08
C ILE A 369 -8.27 -23.40 18.94
N GLU A 370 -8.11 -24.21 17.89
CA GLU A 370 -8.94 -25.39 17.63
C GLU A 370 -8.85 -26.42 18.76
N SER A 371 -7.65 -26.65 19.29
CA SER A 371 -7.46 -27.54 20.44
C SER A 371 -8.24 -27.11 21.68
N ALA A 372 -8.42 -25.81 21.88
CA ALA A 372 -9.13 -25.23 23.03
C ALA A 372 -10.64 -25.10 22.78
N CYS A 373 -11.02 -24.55 21.62
CA CYS A 373 -12.39 -24.15 21.31
C CYS A 373 -13.21 -25.27 20.66
N ARG A 374 -12.58 -26.15 19.87
CA ARG A 374 -13.26 -27.24 19.13
C ARG A 374 -14.51 -26.70 18.41
N ALA A 375 -15.66 -27.32 18.62
CA ALA A 375 -16.94 -26.96 18.02
C ALA A 375 -17.55 -25.63 18.51
N ALA A 376 -16.92 -24.92 19.43
CA ALA A 376 -17.33 -23.55 19.78
C ALA A 376 -16.94 -22.52 18.70
N CYS A 377 -16.14 -22.92 17.71
CA CYS A 377 -15.83 -22.09 16.55
C CYS A 377 -16.00 -22.89 15.26
N GLU A 378 -16.23 -22.18 14.16
CA GLU A 378 -16.02 -22.67 12.81
C GLU A 378 -14.60 -22.30 12.35
N TYR A 379 -13.99 -23.18 11.58
CA TYR A 379 -12.64 -23.01 11.01
C TYR A 379 -12.81 -23.03 9.49
N LEU A 380 -12.87 -21.85 8.90
CA LEU A 380 -13.33 -21.61 7.55
C LEU A 380 -12.11 -21.35 6.65
N PRO A 381 -11.74 -22.32 5.77
CA PRO A 381 -10.55 -22.18 4.95
C PRO A 381 -10.69 -21.02 3.96
N LEU A 382 -9.61 -20.27 3.78
CA LEU A 382 -9.51 -19.23 2.78
C LEU A 382 -8.11 -19.16 2.16
N THR A 383 -8.04 -18.62 0.95
CA THR A 383 -6.78 -18.35 0.27
C THR A 383 -6.42 -16.89 0.42
N ILE A 384 -5.20 -16.60 0.86
CA ILE A 384 -4.65 -15.24 0.82
C ILE A 384 -4.02 -15.03 -0.55
N LEU A 385 -4.53 -14.05 -1.27
CA LEU A 385 -3.92 -13.53 -2.49
C LEU A 385 -3.05 -12.33 -2.15
N ASP A 386 -1.89 -12.22 -2.79
CA ASP A 386 -1.12 -10.99 -2.77
C ASP A 386 -1.84 -9.85 -3.51
N HIS A 387 -1.33 -8.63 -3.42
CA HIS A 387 -1.94 -7.47 -4.09
C HIS A 387 -1.92 -7.57 -5.63
N LYS A 388 -1.19 -8.54 -6.22
CA LYS A 388 -1.18 -8.86 -7.65
C LYS A 388 -2.13 -10.01 -8.01
N GLY A 389 -2.92 -10.50 -7.05
CA GLY A 389 -3.88 -11.60 -7.24
C GLY A 389 -3.25 -13.00 -7.26
N ARG A 390 -1.97 -13.15 -6.89
CA ARG A 390 -1.29 -14.44 -6.84
C ARG A 390 -1.48 -15.09 -5.48
N VAL A 391 -1.47 -16.42 -5.40
CA VAL A 391 -1.60 -17.11 -4.12
C VAL A 391 -0.37 -16.84 -3.25
N ALA A 392 -0.57 -16.11 -2.15
CA ALA A 392 0.43 -15.86 -1.12
C ALA A 392 0.39 -16.97 -0.04
N SER A 393 -0.80 -17.47 0.27
CA SER A 393 -0.98 -18.60 1.19
C SER A 393 -2.30 -19.31 0.98
N SER A 394 -2.29 -20.65 1.06
CA SER A 394 -3.48 -21.51 1.18
C SER A 394 -3.75 -22.02 2.60
N ASP A 395 -2.88 -21.69 3.56
CA ASP A 395 -2.84 -22.32 4.88
C ASP A 395 -3.47 -21.46 5.98
N HIS A 396 -4.09 -20.34 5.60
CA HIS A 396 -4.76 -19.44 6.54
C HIS A 396 -6.25 -19.79 6.64
N VAL A 397 -6.79 -19.56 7.83
CA VAL A 397 -8.16 -19.96 8.19
C VAL A 397 -8.82 -18.78 8.88
N LEU A 398 -10.06 -18.47 8.50
CA LEU A 398 -10.91 -17.60 9.29
C LEU A 398 -11.50 -18.42 10.45
N ILE A 399 -11.24 -17.97 11.67
CA ILE A 399 -11.77 -18.57 12.88
C ILE A 399 -13.00 -17.77 13.29
N HIS A 400 -14.15 -18.42 13.30
CA HIS A 400 -15.43 -17.79 13.59
C HIS A 400 -16.04 -18.37 14.89
N PRO A 401 -15.96 -17.66 16.03
CA PRO A 401 -16.63 -18.08 17.25
C PRO A 401 -18.14 -18.06 17.11
N LEU A 402 -18.79 -19.15 17.54
CA LEU A 402 -20.24 -19.28 17.48
C LEU A 402 -20.90 -18.68 18.73
N GLY A 403 -21.92 -17.87 18.49
CA GLY A 403 -22.66 -17.11 19.49
C GLY A 403 -22.01 -15.77 19.87
N VAL A 404 -22.86 -14.83 20.27
CA VAL A 404 -22.46 -13.57 20.92
C VAL A 404 -22.94 -13.59 22.35
N HIS A 405 -22.06 -13.22 23.28
CA HIS A 405 -22.31 -13.38 24.71
C HIS A 405 -22.35 -12.04 25.46
N ASP A 406 -23.27 -11.95 26.43
CA ASP A 406 -23.46 -10.75 27.26
C ASP A 406 -22.81 -10.84 28.65
N ARG A 407 -22.41 -12.04 29.10
CA ARG A 407 -21.89 -12.27 30.46
C ARG A 407 -20.71 -13.24 30.52
N PRO A 408 -19.71 -12.98 31.40
CA PRO A 408 -18.45 -13.74 31.43
C PRO A 408 -18.49 -15.12 32.12
N ALA A 409 -19.49 -15.41 32.95
CA ALA A 409 -19.46 -16.56 33.87
C ALA A 409 -19.45 -17.96 33.22
N SER A 410 -19.64 -18.06 31.89
CA SER A 410 -19.59 -19.32 31.14
C SER A 410 -19.17 -19.16 29.68
N LEU A 411 -18.22 -18.27 29.39
CA LEU A 411 -17.75 -18.05 28.02
C LEU A 411 -16.93 -19.23 27.50
N PRO A 412 -17.12 -19.62 26.22
CA PRO A 412 -16.14 -20.42 25.50
C PRO A 412 -14.72 -19.81 25.56
N PRO A 413 -13.66 -20.61 25.36
CA PRO A 413 -12.29 -20.13 25.46
C PRO A 413 -11.93 -18.95 24.56
N LEU A 414 -12.66 -18.78 23.45
CA LEU A 414 -12.63 -17.64 22.54
C LEU A 414 -14.08 -17.21 22.28
N SER A 415 -14.41 -15.93 22.44
CA SER A 415 -15.78 -15.43 22.35
C SER A 415 -15.85 -14.02 21.77
N ARG A 416 -16.94 -13.70 21.07
CA ARG A 416 -17.35 -12.29 20.81
C ARG A 416 -18.32 -11.83 21.90
N MET A 417 -18.23 -10.57 22.29
CA MET A 417 -19.12 -9.95 23.26
C MET A 417 -19.86 -8.76 22.68
N SER A 418 -21.15 -8.63 22.99
CA SER A 418 -21.97 -7.51 22.52
C SER A 418 -21.47 -6.14 23.00
N GLN A 419 -20.76 -6.11 24.12
CA GLN A 419 -20.19 -4.90 24.73
C GLN A 419 -18.79 -4.55 24.21
N VAL A 420 -18.14 -5.45 23.46
CA VAL A 420 -16.79 -5.29 22.91
C VAL A 420 -16.81 -5.77 21.46
N SER A 421 -17.14 -4.86 20.55
CA SER A 421 -17.35 -5.18 19.13
C SER A 421 -16.06 -5.35 18.34
N ASP A 422 -14.98 -4.72 18.80
CA ASP A 422 -13.67 -4.54 18.14
C ASP A 422 -12.61 -5.55 18.63
N ALA A 423 -12.97 -6.52 19.47
CA ALA A 423 -12.02 -7.50 19.98
C ALA A 423 -12.67 -8.84 20.34
N TYR A 424 -11.84 -9.87 20.41
CA TYR A 424 -12.23 -11.19 20.90
C TYR A 424 -11.83 -11.36 22.36
N VAL A 425 -12.72 -11.93 23.17
CA VAL A 425 -12.43 -12.27 24.55
C VAL A 425 -11.81 -13.67 24.62
N VAL A 426 -10.62 -13.73 25.21
CA VAL A 426 -9.78 -14.93 25.27
C VAL A 426 -9.61 -15.36 26.72
N SER A 427 -9.91 -16.63 26.98
CA SER A 427 -9.73 -17.23 28.31
C SER A 427 -8.26 -17.26 28.74
N PRO A 428 -7.98 -17.27 30.06
CA PRO A 428 -6.60 -17.33 30.56
C PRO A 428 -5.79 -18.51 29.97
N ALA A 429 -6.42 -19.69 29.88
CA ALA A 429 -5.76 -20.88 29.37
C ALA A 429 -5.43 -20.79 27.86
N LEU A 430 -6.32 -20.20 27.06
CA LEU A 430 -6.06 -19.99 25.63
C LEU A 430 -5.01 -18.88 25.42
N SER A 431 -5.08 -17.79 26.19
CA SER A 431 -4.10 -16.71 26.17
C SER A 431 -2.68 -17.24 26.45
N ASP A 432 -2.52 -18.10 27.45
CA ASP A 432 -1.26 -18.79 27.75
C ASP A 432 -0.80 -19.72 26.62
N ALA A 433 -1.72 -20.46 26.00
CA ALA A 433 -1.39 -21.35 24.88
C ALA A 433 -0.88 -20.55 23.68
N LEU A 434 -1.54 -19.43 23.35
CA LEU A 434 -1.15 -18.55 22.25
C LEU A 434 0.22 -17.89 22.50
N ARG A 435 0.48 -17.39 23.71
CA ARG A 435 1.77 -16.78 24.08
C ARG A 435 2.95 -17.76 24.03
N ARG A 436 2.70 -19.07 24.15
CA ARG A 436 3.74 -20.10 24.08
C ARG A 436 4.12 -20.50 22.65
N ILE A 437 3.39 -20.01 21.64
CA ILE A 437 3.73 -20.27 20.23
C ILE A 437 5.03 -19.52 19.91
N PRO A 438 6.14 -20.23 19.57
CA PRO A 438 7.43 -19.57 19.38
C PRO A 438 7.42 -18.63 18.17
N GLY A 439 7.75 -17.35 18.40
CA GLY A 439 7.87 -16.36 17.32
C GLY A 439 6.55 -16.12 16.57
N VAL A 440 5.41 -16.21 17.26
CA VAL A 440 4.11 -15.79 16.71
C VAL A 440 4.15 -14.29 16.39
N THR A 441 3.66 -13.91 15.22
CA THR A 441 3.66 -12.52 14.74
C THR A 441 2.26 -11.93 14.77
N ASN A 442 2.19 -10.61 15.02
CA ASN A 442 0.97 -9.81 15.08
C ASN A 442 -0.12 -10.32 16.05
N LEU A 443 0.28 -11.02 17.11
CA LEU A 443 -0.64 -11.45 18.17
C LEU A 443 -0.69 -10.38 19.28
N LEU A 444 -1.76 -9.58 19.32
CA LEU A 444 -1.99 -8.59 20.37
C LEU A 444 -2.98 -9.12 21.42
N LEU A 445 -2.47 -9.41 22.62
CA LEU A 445 -3.27 -9.89 23.75
C LEU A 445 -3.19 -8.92 24.93
N GLU A 446 -4.25 -8.13 25.13
CA GLU A 446 -4.34 -7.14 26.20
C GLU A 446 -5.05 -7.75 27.42
N PRO A 447 -4.48 -7.67 28.63
CA PRO A 447 -5.18 -8.13 29.83
C PRO A 447 -6.49 -7.36 30.04
N THR A 448 -7.55 -8.05 30.44
CA THR A 448 -8.84 -7.42 30.77
C THR A 448 -9.47 -8.04 32.01
N ASP A 449 -10.16 -7.21 32.79
CA ASP A 449 -10.91 -7.62 33.95
C ASP A 449 -12.38 -7.79 33.57
N MET A 450 -12.84 -9.05 33.57
CA MET A 450 -14.21 -9.42 33.20
C MET A 450 -15.17 -9.39 34.39
N SER A 451 -15.01 -8.42 35.30
CA SER A 451 -15.78 -8.33 36.57
C SER A 451 -17.25 -7.97 36.38
#